data_AF-A0A345D7P1-F1
#
_entry.id   AF-A0A345D7P1-F1
#
_cell.length_a   1.000
_cell.length_b   1.000
_cell.length_c   1.000
_cell.angle_alpha   90.00
_cell.angle_beta   90.00
_cell.angle_gamma   90.00
#
_symmetry.space_group_name_H-M   'P 1'
#
loop_
_entity.id
_entity.type
_entity.pdbx_description
1 polymer ?
#
loop_
_entity_poly.entity_id
_entity_poly.type
_entity_poly.pdbx_seq_one_letter_code
_entity_poly.pdbx_strand_id
1 'polypeptide(L)'
;MRNNSVWRCALWSGQQSAFEHSLASVFLLAVRVFVAWQFLKSGLVKIEDWSQTVELFSSEYQVPVLSPMVAAWMGTAGELLFSFLLIVGLFGRWAALGLFVVNAMAVVSYPQLFEFECPAAINDHKYWAILLMAVVVLGVGKLSLDALLYRQK
;
A
#
# COMPACT_ATOMS: atom_id res chain seq x y z
N MET A 1 -26.06 -40.45 28.91
CA MET A 1 -24.97 -39.48 29.15
C MET A 1 -24.63 -38.83 27.81
N ARG A 2 -25.01 -37.56 27.58
CA ARG A 2 -24.73 -36.85 26.30
C ARG A 2 -23.25 -36.46 26.28
N ASN A 3 -22.54 -36.87 25.25
CA ASN A 3 -21.11 -36.62 25.08
C ASN A 3 -20.87 -35.14 24.76
N ASN A 4 -20.37 -34.38 25.74
CA ASN A 4 -20.12 -32.94 25.62
C ASN A 4 -18.82 -32.61 24.85
N SER A 5 -18.05 -33.61 24.40
CA SER A 5 -16.77 -33.40 23.71
C SER A 5 -16.92 -32.79 22.32
N VAL A 6 -17.97 -33.16 21.58
CA VAL A 6 -18.24 -32.66 20.22
C VAL A 6 -18.55 -31.16 20.23
N TRP A 7 -19.37 -30.71 21.18
CA TRP A 7 -19.70 -29.29 21.36
C TRP A 7 -18.50 -28.46 21.82
N ARG A 8 -17.61 -29.04 22.63
CA ARG A 8 -16.36 -28.38 23.06
C ARG A 8 -15.38 -28.19 21.90
N CYS A 9 -15.19 -29.18 21.01
CA CYS A 9 -14.36 -29.00 19.81
C CYS A 9 -14.97 -28.00 18.83
N ALA A 10 -16.28 -28.06 18.60
CA ALA A 10 -16.96 -27.13 17.70
C ALA A 10 -16.89 -25.67 18.21
N LEU A 11 -17.15 -25.43 19.50
CA LEU A 11 -17.06 -24.10 20.10
C LEU A 11 -15.62 -23.58 20.16
N TRP A 12 -14.63 -24.44 20.46
CA TRP A 12 -13.21 -24.06 20.40
C TRP A 12 -12.78 -23.70 18.98
N SER A 13 -13.14 -24.50 17.98
CA SER A 13 -12.81 -24.21 16.57
C SER A 13 -13.47 -22.93 16.04
N GLY A 14 -14.73 -22.67 16.41
CA GLY A 14 -15.46 -21.46 16.01
C GLY A 14 -14.87 -20.20 16.64
N GLN A 15 -14.55 -20.24 17.93
CA GLN A 15 -14.00 -19.09 18.67
C GLN A 15 -12.54 -18.80 18.29
N GLN A 16 -11.73 -19.82 17.98
CA GLN A 16 -10.39 -19.65 17.39
C GLN A 16 -10.47 -19.00 16.01
N SER A 17 -11.37 -19.46 15.13
CA SER A 17 -11.49 -18.89 13.78
C SER A 17 -11.88 -17.39 13.80
N ALA A 18 -12.82 -16.99 14.66
CA ALA A 18 -13.29 -15.61 14.74
C ALA A 18 -12.20 -14.65 15.25
N PHE A 19 -11.40 -15.09 16.22
CA PHE A 19 -10.25 -14.35 16.74
C PHE A 19 -9.15 -14.21 15.68
N GLU A 20 -8.77 -15.30 15.01
CA GLU A 20 -7.78 -15.29 13.92
C GLU A 20 -8.19 -14.36 12.78
N HIS A 21 -9.46 -14.40 12.37
CA HIS A 21 -9.98 -13.49 11.35
C HIS A 21 -9.97 -12.01 11.77
N SER A 22 -10.12 -11.73 13.06
CA SER A 22 -10.10 -10.37 13.60
C SER A 22 -8.68 -9.83 13.66
N LEU A 23 -7.73 -10.63 14.17
CA LEU A 23 -6.31 -10.29 14.16
C LEU A 23 -5.76 -10.11 12.74
N ALA A 24 -6.12 -10.98 11.80
CA ALA A 24 -5.73 -10.84 10.41
C ALA A 24 -6.24 -9.52 9.80
N SER A 25 -7.47 -9.11 10.15
CA SER A 25 -8.03 -7.84 9.67
C SER A 25 -7.33 -6.61 10.26
N VAL A 26 -6.94 -6.67 11.54
CA VAL A 26 -6.14 -5.61 12.19
C VAL A 26 -4.73 -5.55 11.59
N PHE A 27 -4.10 -6.70 11.37
CA PHE A 27 -2.80 -6.78 10.72
C PHE A 27 -2.81 -6.21 9.31
N LEU A 28 -3.81 -6.58 8.49
CA LEU A 28 -3.96 -6.03 7.14
C LEU A 28 -4.22 -4.51 7.15
N LEU A 29 -4.98 -4.00 8.12
CA LEU A 29 -5.12 -2.56 8.31
C LEU A 29 -3.78 -1.90 8.64
N ALA A 30 -3.01 -2.47 9.57
CA ALA A 30 -1.70 -1.96 9.95
C ALA A 30 -0.72 -1.94 8.77
N VAL A 31 -0.69 -3.02 7.97
CA VAL A 31 0.13 -3.10 6.75
C VAL A 31 -0.27 -1.99 5.76
N ARG A 32 -1.57 -1.82 5.49
CA ARG A 32 -2.08 -0.79 4.58
C ARG A 32 -1.70 0.61 5.04
N VAL A 33 -1.93 0.92 6.31
CA VAL A 33 -1.61 2.24 6.88
C VAL A 33 -0.11 2.49 6.85
N PHE A 34 0.70 1.52 7.27
CA PHE A 34 2.15 1.66 7.30
C PHE A 34 2.73 1.95 5.90
N VAL A 35 2.37 1.14 4.90
CA VAL A 35 2.92 1.28 3.56
C VAL A 35 2.39 2.55 2.88
N ALA A 36 1.08 2.80 2.95
CA ALA A 36 0.48 4.01 2.40
C ALA A 36 1.02 5.30 3.03
N TRP A 37 1.38 5.27 4.32
CA TRP A 37 1.96 6.42 4.99
C TRP A 37 3.31 6.86 4.39
N GLN A 38 4.12 5.93 3.88
CA GLN A 38 5.40 6.29 3.25
C GLN A 38 5.18 7.07 1.95
N PHE A 39 4.27 6.59 1.11
CA PHE A 39 3.91 7.26 -0.14
C PHE A 39 3.16 8.57 0.11
N LEU A 40 2.25 8.62 1.08
CA LEU A 40 1.53 9.83 1.42
C LEU A 40 2.49 10.94 1.86
N LYS A 41 3.45 10.64 2.74
CA LYS A 41 4.49 11.61 3.12
C LYS A 41 5.32 12.05 1.92
N SER A 42 5.74 11.13 1.06
CA SER A 42 6.50 11.47 -0.15
C SER A 42 5.73 12.43 -1.06
N GLY A 43 4.44 12.15 -1.31
CA GLY A 43 3.58 13.02 -2.10
C GLY A 43 3.32 14.38 -1.44
N LEU A 44 3.21 14.43 -0.10
CA LEU A 44 3.06 15.69 0.63
C LEU A 44 4.29 16.58 0.48
N VAL A 45 5.50 16.02 0.59
CA VAL A 45 6.75 16.76 0.34
C VAL A 45 6.79 17.32 -1.09
N LYS A 46 6.28 16.59 -2.08
CA LYS A 46 6.23 17.05 -3.47
C LYS A 46 5.30 18.25 -3.70
N ILE A 47 4.23 18.36 -2.93
CA ILE A 47 3.31 19.52 -3.05
C ILE A 47 3.74 20.71 -2.20
N GLU A 48 4.59 20.50 -1.18
CA GLU A 48 5.15 21.59 -0.36
C GLU A 48 6.05 22.52 -1.19
N ASP A 49 6.90 21.94 -2.04
CA ASP A 49 7.67 22.70 -3.04
C ASP A 49 7.51 22.07 -4.43
N TRP A 50 6.52 22.59 -5.17
CA TRP A 50 6.24 22.12 -6.52
C TRP A 50 7.37 22.46 -7.50
N SER A 51 8.05 23.59 -7.31
CA SER A 51 9.12 24.02 -8.20
C SER A 51 10.31 23.07 -8.14
N GLN A 52 10.71 22.70 -6.91
CA GLN A 52 11.72 21.68 -6.66
C GLN A 52 11.30 20.31 -7.21
N THR A 53 10.02 19.95 -7.08
CA THR A 53 9.51 18.70 -7.63
C THR A 53 9.67 18.64 -9.14
N VAL A 54 9.27 19.68 -9.87
CA VAL A 54 9.43 19.72 -11.33
C VAL A 54 10.90 19.69 -11.75
N GLU A 55 11.78 20.36 -11.00
CA GLU A 55 13.23 20.32 -11.21
C GLU A 55 13.77 18.90 -11.06
N LEU A 56 13.45 18.21 -9.95
CA LEU A 56 13.83 16.82 -9.73
C LEU A 56 13.38 15.92 -10.88
N PHE A 57 12.15 16.09 -11.38
CA PHE A 57 11.66 15.31 -12.51
C PHE A 57 12.34 15.65 -13.86
N SER A 58 13.06 16.76 -13.92
CA SER A 58 13.76 17.22 -15.13
C SER A 58 15.25 16.87 -15.12
N SER A 59 15.88 16.82 -13.94
CA SER A 59 17.32 16.58 -13.80
C SER A 59 17.64 15.20 -13.23
N GLU A 60 16.93 14.77 -12.19
CA GLU A 60 17.25 13.57 -11.41
C GLU A 60 16.48 12.35 -11.90
N TYR A 61 15.15 12.48 -12.09
CA TYR A 61 14.33 11.38 -12.58
C TYR A 61 14.42 11.25 -14.10
N GLN A 62 14.77 10.05 -14.55
CA GLN A 62 14.82 9.66 -15.94
C GLN A 62 13.44 9.14 -16.37
N VAL A 63 12.64 10.00 -17.00
CA VAL A 63 11.30 9.68 -17.52
C VAL A 63 11.28 9.69 -19.05
N PRO A 64 11.58 8.55 -19.71
CA PRO A 64 11.84 8.54 -21.17
C PRO A 64 10.58 8.71 -22.03
N VAL A 65 9.39 8.45 -21.49
CA VAL A 65 8.13 8.46 -22.24
C VAL A 65 7.30 9.71 -22.00
N LEU A 66 7.32 10.24 -20.78
CA LEU A 66 6.48 11.37 -20.36
C LEU A 66 7.32 12.63 -20.22
N SER A 67 6.72 13.79 -20.47
CA SER A 67 7.38 15.04 -20.10
C SER A 67 7.55 15.12 -18.58
N PRO A 68 8.62 15.76 -18.07
CA PRO A 68 8.86 15.92 -16.64
C PRO A 68 7.65 16.43 -15.86
N MET A 69 6.94 17.41 -16.42
CA MET A 69 5.74 17.99 -15.81
C MET A 69 4.62 16.94 -15.65
N VAL A 70 4.34 16.15 -16.70
CA VAL A 70 3.29 15.12 -16.64
C VAL A 70 3.69 14.01 -15.67
N ALA A 71 4.97 13.61 -15.68
CA ALA A 71 5.48 12.62 -14.75
C ALA A 71 5.40 13.10 -13.29
N ALA A 72 5.74 14.35 -13.00
CA ALA A 72 5.60 14.95 -11.68
C ALA A 72 4.15 14.94 -11.20
N TRP A 73 3.20 15.33 -12.06
CA TRP A 73 1.78 15.29 -11.72
C TRP A 73 1.29 13.86 -11.46
N MET A 74 1.60 12.92 -12.35
CA MET A 74 1.16 11.53 -12.23
C MET A 74 1.77 10.84 -11.01
N GLY A 75 3.05 11.07 -10.74
CA GLY A 75 3.75 10.54 -9.57
C GLY A 75 3.14 11.06 -8.28
N THR A 76 3.04 12.38 -8.12
CA THR A 76 2.49 13.01 -6.92
C THR A 76 1.02 12.67 -6.71
N ALA A 77 0.20 12.75 -7.77
CA ALA A 77 -1.23 12.41 -7.66
C ALA A 77 -1.42 10.92 -7.34
N GLY A 78 -0.63 10.03 -7.94
CA GLY A 78 -0.67 8.59 -7.67
C GLY A 78 -0.31 8.29 -6.21
N GLU A 79 0.74 8.91 -5.68
CA GLU A 79 1.15 8.76 -4.29
C GLU A 79 0.06 9.22 -3.32
N LEU A 80 -0.52 10.40 -3.53
CA LEU A 80 -1.54 10.94 -2.63
C LEU A 80 -2.86 10.17 -2.72
N LEU A 81 -3.38 10.00 -3.93
CA LEU A 81 -4.70 9.40 -4.17
C LEU A 81 -4.73 7.93 -3.76
N PHE A 82 -3.79 7.12 -4.25
CA PHE A 82 -3.81 5.68 -3.96
C PHE A 82 -3.46 5.41 -2.50
N SER A 83 -2.61 6.22 -1.85
CA SER A 83 -2.38 6.10 -0.40
C SER A 83 -3.65 6.36 0.40
N PHE A 84 -4.36 7.43 0.09
CA PHE A 84 -5.62 7.74 0.76
C PHE A 84 -6.64 6.60 0.58
N LEU A 85 -6.85 6.14 -0.65
CA LEU A 85 -7.75 5.03 -0.96
C LEU A 85 -7.35 3.74 -0.24
N LEU A 86 -6.05 3.45 -0.15
CA LEU A 86 -5.54 2.25 0.52
C LEU A 86 -5.75 2.30 2.04
N ILE A 87 -5.54 3.46 2.67
CA ILE A 87 -5.76 3.66 4.12
C ILE A 87 -7.22 3.39 4.47
N VAL A 88 -8.15 4.06 3.79
CA VAL A 88 -9.59 3.86 4.05
C VAL A 88 -10.07 2.48 3.58
N GLY A 89 -9.31 1.84 2.70
CA GLY A 89 -9.62 0.53 2.15
C GLY A 89 -10.79 0.58 1.18
N LEU A 90 -10.84 1.61 0.34
CA LEU A 90 -11.79 1.76 -0.75
C LEU A 90 -11.09 1.37 -2.06
N PHE A 91 -11.68 0.45 -2.82
CA PHE A 91 -11.03 -0.21 -3.95
C PHE A 91 -9.63 -0.74 -3.57
N GLY A 92 -9.49 -1.30 -2.36
CA GLY A 92 -8.19 -1.42 -1.70
C GLY A 92 -7.16 -2.27 -2.45
N ARG A 93 -7.60 -3.32 -3.16
CA ARG A 93 -6.73 -4.12 -4.03
C ARG A 93 -6.18 -3.31 -5.21
N TRP A 94 -7.02 -2.47 -5.81
CA TRP A 94 -6.64 -1.61 -6.92
C TRP A 94 -5.78 -0.43 -6.47
N ALA A 95 -6.08 0.14 -5.29
CA ALA A 95 -5.22 1.16 -4.68
C ALA A 95 -3.82 0.61 -4.37
N ALA A 96 -3.72 -0.61 -3.82
CA ALA A 96 -2.44 -1.27 -3.57
C ALA A 96 -1.66 -1.54 -4.88
N LEU A 97 -2.35 -1.99 -5.93
CA LEU A 97 -1.74 -2.21 -7.24
C LEU A 97 -1.26 -0.89 -7.87
N GLY A 98 -2.05 0.19 -7.75
CA GLY A 98 -1.68 1.53 -8.19
C GLY A 98 -0.40 2.02 -7.51
N LEU A 99 -0.33 1.93 -6.17
CA LEU A 99 0.89 2.25 -5.43
C LEU A 99 2.07 1.35 -5.79
N PHE A 100 1.84 0.08 -6.09
CA PHE A 100 2.91 -0.81 -6.53
C PHE A 100 3.53 -0.33 -7.85
N VAL A 101 2.69 0.10 -8.79
CA VAL A 101 3.16 0.68 -10.07
C VAL A 101 3.91 1.98 -9.81
N VAL A 102 3.39 2.87 -8.97
CA VAL A 102 4.06 4.13 -8.59
C VAL A 102 5.44 3.83 -7.96
N ASN A 103 5.51 2.86 -7.04
CA ASN A 103 6.76 2.41 -6.42
C ASN A 103 7.76 1.87 -7.44
N ALA A 104 7.31 1.01 -8.36
CA ALA A 104 8.17 0.48 -9.41
C ALA A 104 8.68 1.59 -10.33
N MET A 105 7.82 2.56 -10.68
CA MET A 105 8.22 3.71 -11.50
C MET A 105 9.21 4.60 -10.77
N ALA A 106 9.07 4.83 -9.47
CA ALA A 106 10.05 5.58 -8.68
C ALA A 106 11.44 4.89 -8.72
N VAL A 107 11.47 3.56 -8.57
CA VAL A 107 12.72 2.78 -8.66
C VAL A 107 13.34 2.86 -10.05
N VAL A 108 12.55 2.67 -11.10
CA VAL A 108 13.06 2.66 -12.49
C VAL A 108 13.52 4.04 -12.95
N SER A 109 12.83 5.09 -12.50
CA SER A 109 13.13 6.46 -12.93
C SER A 109 14.24 7.14 -12.13
N TYR A 110 14.74 6.56 -11.03
CA TYR A 110 15.82 7.18 -10.24
C TYR A 110 17.06 6.26 -10.18
N PRO A 111 17.97 6.35 -11.17
CA PRO A 111 19.15 5.49 -11.30
C PRO A 111 20.04 5.40 -10.05
N GLN A 112 20.12 6.50 -9.29
CA GLN A 112 20.89 6.65 -8.07
C GLN A 112 20.49 5.62 -7.00
N LEU A 113 19.27 5.06 -7.05
CA LEU A 113 18.84 3.97 -6.16
C LEU A 113 19.60 2.66 -6.38
N PHE A 114 20.16 2.46 -7.57
CA PHE A 114 20.94 1.26 -7.89
C PHE A 114 22.42 1.42 -7.55
N GLU A 115 22.85 2.64 -7.21
CA GLU A 115 24.22 2.90 -6.79
C GLU A 115 24.43 2.46 -5.34
N PHE A 116 25.66 2.05 -5.02
CA PHE A 116 26.01 1.51 -3.70
C PHE A 116 26.06 2.57 -2.59
N GLU A 117 25.79 3.84 -2.92
CA GLU A 117 25.86 4.95 -1.97
C GLU A 117 24.69 4.94 -0.97
N CYS A 118 23.51 4.48 -1.37
CA CYS A 118 22.33 4.43 -0.49
C CYS A 118 21.51 3.13 -0.64
N PRO A 119 22.04 1.98 -0.19
CA PRO A 119 21.36 0.68 -0.31
C PRO A 119 20.08 0.58 0.54
N ALA A 120 19.88 1.46 1.52
CA ALA A 120 18.66 1.48 2.33
C ALA A 120 17.43 1.82 1.49
N ALA A 121 17.53 2.82 0.60
CA ALA A 121 16.40 3.31 -0.18
C ALA A 121 15.83 2.24 -1.13
N ILE A 122 16.69 1.51 -1.84
CA ILE A 122 16.24 0.42 -2.72
C ILE A 122 15.64 -0.75 -1.93
N ASN A 123 16.13 -1.02 -0.73
CA ASN A 123 15.57 -2.06 0.12
C ASN A 123 14.19 -1.68 0.67
N ASP A 124 13.99 -0.42 1.04
CA ASP A 124 12.69 0.10 1.43
C ASP A 124 11.65 -0.09 0.31
N HIS A 125 12.00 0.28 -0.93
CA HIS A 125 11.13 0.06 -2.09
C HIS A 125 10.80 -1.42 -2.33
N LYS A 126 11.73 -2.35 -2.06
CA LYS A 126 11.47 -3.79 -2.12
C LYS A 126 10.50 -4.22 -1.02
N TYR A 127 10.68 -3.75 0.21
CA TYR A 127 9.78 -4.06 1.31
C TYR A 127 8.38 -3.51 1.07
N TRP A 128 8.26 -2.27 0.61
CA TRP A 128 6.97 -1.68 0.24
C TRP A 128 6.30 -2.44 -0.89
N ALA A 129 7.05 -2.86 -1.93
CA ALA A 129 6.54 -3.69 -3.01
C ALA A 129 5.95 -5.01 -2.49
N ILE A 130 6.65 -5.70 -1.58
CA ILE A 130 6.17 -6.96 -0.97
C ILE A 130 4.90 -6.71 -0.15
N LEU A 131 4.87 -5.66 0.66
CA LEU A 131 3.71 -5.32 1.49
C LEU A 131 2.48 -4.96 0.64
N LEU A 132 2.66 -4.16 -0.41
CA LEU A 132 1.59 -3.82 -1.36
C LEU A 132 1.06 -5.08 -2.05
N MET A 133 1.95 -5.97 -2.51
CA MET A 133 1.54 -7.24 -3.12
C MET A 133 0.86 -8.18 -2.13
N ALA A 134 1.26 -8.16 -0.85
CA ALA A 134 0.55 -8.90 0.19
C ALA A 134 -0.89 -8.41 0.31
N VAL A 135 -1.15 -7.10 0.26
CA VAL A 135 -2.53 -6.57 0.24
C VAL A 135 -3.27 -6.93 -1.04
N VAL A 136 -2.59 -6.90 -2.20
CA VAL A 136 -3.19 -7.34 -3.47
C VAL A 136 -3.62 -8.81 -3.41
N VAL A 137 -2.80 -9.70 -2.84
CA VAL A 137 -3.08 -11.14 -2.79
C VAL A 137 -4.05 -11.49 -1.66
N LEU A 138 -3.77 -11.06 -0.43
CA LEU A 138 -4.54 -11.41 0.77
C LEU A 138 -5.83 -10.59 0.91
N GLY A 139 -5.93 -9.46 0.21
CA GLY A 139 -7.07 -8.56 0.26
C GLY A 139 -6.95 -7.49 1.36
N VAL A 140 -8.02 -6.70 1.48
CA VAL A 140 -8.05 -5.45 2.24
C VAL A 140 -8.43 -5.63 3.72
N GLY A 141 -8.93 -6.82 4.08
CA GLY A 141 -9.44 -7.15 5.41
C GLY A 141 -10.84 -6.59 5.71
N LYS A 142 -11.45 -7.03 6.82
CA LYS A 142 -12.81 -6.62 7.22
C LYS A 142 -12.90 -5.18 7.72
N LEU A 143 -11.77 -4.60 8.15
CA LEU A 143 -11.66 -3.20 8.59
C LEU A 143 -11.37 -2.30 7.39
N SER A 144 -12.26 -2.29 6.40
CA SER A 144 -12.14 -1.51 5.17
C SER A 144 -13.50 -0.98 4.75
N LEU A 145 -13.51 0.15 4.02
CA LEU A 145 -14.75 0.67 3.43
C LEU A 145 -15.35 -0.31 2.42
N ASP A 146 -14.52 -1.03 1.66
CA ASP A 146 -14.99 -2.11 0.77
C ASP A 146 -15.85 -3.13 1.56
N ALA A 147 -15.34 -3.63 2.69
CA ALA A 147 -16.07 -4.60 3.51
C ALA A 147 -17.35 -4.04 4.12
N LEU A 148 -17.38 -2.74 4.46
CA LEU A 148 -18.59 -2.08 4.96
C LEU A 148 -19.66 -1.98 3.87
N LEU A 149 -19.27 -1.62 2.64
CA LEU A 149 -20.19 -1.49 1.49
C LEU A 149 -20.76 -2.84 1.06
N TYR A 150 -19.97 -3.92 1.08
CA TYR A 150 -20.45 -5.26 0.74
C TYR A 150 -21.34 -5.90 1.84
N ARG A 151 -21.29 -5.41 3.08
CA ARG A 151 -22.14 -5.90 4.18
C ARG A 151 -23.57 -5.35 4.16
N GLN A 152 -23.83 -4.27 3.43
CA GLN A 152 -25.14 -3.62 3.37
C GLN A 152 -26.03 -4.13 2.23
N LYS A 153 -25.55 -5.11 1.46
CA LYS A 153 -26.32 -5.83 0.42
C LYS A 153 -26.56 -7.25 0.86
#